data_AF-A0AAD3DDJ6-F1
#
_entry.id   AF-A0AAD3DDJ6-F1
#
_cell.length_a   1.000
_cell.length_b   1.000
_cell.length_c   1.000
_cell.angle_alpha   90.00
_cell.angle_beta   90.00
_cell.angle_gamma   90.00
#
_symmetry.space_group_name_H-M   'P 1'
#
loop_
_entity.id
_entity.type
_entity.pdbx_description
1 polymer ?
#
loop_
_entity_poly.entity_id
_entity_poly.type
_entity_poly.pdbx_seq_one_letter_code
_entity_poly.pdbx_strand_id
1 'polypeptide(L)'
;MDSILRSGGPIQGRHVDKLDTLPDELLKKHDEEYLAKHQLDKLFGVILQGLVQEMPLDPVQFIIDSVQYGVDQASQDPETGLPVHRKERLMELFRIIDKQGTGRISFRALQMYANRYGGQTLGAEELTSIFSDFKPGSDNLINQEEFLVFFSRVSKTITNSQFEAMIKEMIS
;
A
#
# COMPACT_ATOMS: atom_id res chain seq x y z
N MET A 1 53.13 -57.97 1.01
CA MET A 1 53.86 -56.84 1.61
C MET A 1 54.11 -55.83 0.51
N ASP A 2 53.79 -54.57 0.80
CA ASP A 2 54.13 -53.34 0.06
C ASP A 2 53.41 -53.10 -1.29
N SER A 3 52.86 -51.92 -1.59
CA SER A 3 52.68 -50.69 -0.82
C SER A 3 51.60 -49.85 -1.53
N ILE A 4 50.91 -49.02 -0.75
CA ILE A 4 49.68 -48.28 -1.08
C ILE A 4 50.00 -47.03 -1.93
N LEU A 5 49.20 -46.85 -2.99
CA LEU A 5 48.78 -45.60 -3.66
C LEU A 5 49.41 -44.28 -3.17
N ARG A 6 50.05 -43.54 -4.09
CA ARG A 6 50.05 -42.06 -4.12
C ARG A 6 50.62 -41.55 -5.46
N SER A 7 49.75 -41.04 -6.33
CA SER A 7 50.11 -40.04 -7.34
C SER A 7 49.15 -38.86 -7.18
N GLY A 8 49.46 -37.99 -6.21
CA GLY A 8 48.83 -36.68 -6.12
C GLY A 8 49.28 -35.84 -7.30
N GLY A 9 48.33 -35.39 -8.12
CA GLY A 9 48.58 -34.37 -9.13
C GLY A 9 49.11 -33.08 -8.50
N PRO A 10 49.79 -32.21 -9.28
CA PRO A 10 50.39 -31.00 -8.74
C PRO A 10 49.33 -30.13 -8.07
N ILE A 11 49.51 -29.87 -6.77
CA ILE A 11 48.68 -28.92 -6.03
C ILE A 11 48.98 -27.55 -6.61
N GLN A 12 48.01 -26.99 -7.33
CA GLN A 12 48.07 -25.63 -7.84
C GLN A 12 48.11 -24.69 -6.63
N GLY A 13 49.30 -24.13 -6.33
CA GLY A 13 49.51 -23.28 -5.17
C GLY A 13 48.57 -22.08 -5.21
N ARG A 14 47.85 -21.83 -4.10
CA ARG A 14 47.13 -20.56 -3.93
C ARG A 14 48.14 -19.43 -4.03
N HIS A 15 47.82 -18.41 -4.82
CA HIS A 15 48.66 -17.24 -5.03
C HIS A 15 48.72 -16.44 -3.71
N VAL A 16 49.76 -16.66 -2.91
CA VAL A 16 49.88 -16.15 -1.51
C VAL A 16 49.90 -14.62 -1.38
N ASP A 17 50.12 -13.89 -2.47
CA ASP A 17 50.14 -12.42 -2.48
C ASP A 17 48.78 -11.76 -2.72
N LYS A 18 47.73 -12.54 -3.03
CA LYS A 18 46.37 -12.00 -3.13
C LYS A 18 45.62 -12.40 -1.86
N LEU A 19 45.51 -11.46 -0.92
CA LEU A 19 44.59 -11.61 0.20
C LEU A 19 43.19 -11.83 -0.39
N ASP A 20 42.53 -12.93 0.02
CA ASP A 20 41.10 -13.07 -0.19
C ASP A 20 40.42 -11.87 0.49
N THR A 21 39.49 -11.21 -0.22
CA THR A 21 38.72 -10.09 0.32
C THR A 21 38.07 -10.51 1.63
N LEU A 22 38.20 -9.68 2.66
CA LEU A 22 37.69 -10.00 3.99
C LEU A 22 36.17 -10.23 3.89
N PRO A 23 35.60 -11.15 4.69
CA PRO A 23 34.16 -11.43 4.69
C PRO A 23 33.32 -10.15 4.82
N ASP A 24 33.73 -9.21 5.66
CA ASP A 24 33.04 -7.93 5.87
C ASP A 24 33.05 -7.02 4.64
N GLU A 25 34.11 -7.03 3.83
CA GLU A 25 34.18 -6.25 2.58
C GLU A 25 33.26 -6.84 1.51
N LEU A 26 33.13 -8.17 1.46
CA LEU A 26 32.21 -8.86 0.56
C LEU A 26 30.76 -8.58 0.94
N LEU A 27 30.42 -8.60 2.24
CA LEU A 27 29.10 -8.22 2.73
C LEU A 27 28.78 -6.77 2.35
N LYS A 28 29.70 -5.84 2.64
CA LYS A 28 29.51 -4.42 2.30
C LYS A 28 29.25 -4.21 0.81
N LYS A 29 30.05 -4.86 -0.05
CA LYS A 29 29.87 -4.76 -1.51
C LYS A 29 28.52 -5.33 -1.95
N HIS A 30 28.11 -6.46 -1.38
CA HIS A 30 26.80 -7.05 -1.66
C HIS A 30 25.66 -6.12 -1.24
N ASP A 31 25.77 -5.47 -0.08
CA ASP A 31 24.79 -4.51 0.42
C ASP A 31 24.73 -3.26 -0.47
N GLU A 32 25.87 -2.71 -0.87
CA GLU A 32 25.96 -1.58 -1.81
C GLU A 32 25.35 -1.93 -3.17
N GLU A 33 25.63 -3.12 -3.70
CA GLU A 33 25.05 -3.62 -4.95
C GLU A 33 23.52 -3.77 -4.83
N TYR A 34 23.02 -4.26 -3.70
CA TYR A 34 21.60 -4.39 -3.43
C TYR A 34 20.91 -3.02 -3.37
N LEU A 35 21.45 -2.09 -2.58
CA LEU A 35 20.93 -0.72 -2.45
C LEU A 35 20.90 -0.01 -3.81
N ALA A 36 21.98 -0.10 -4.59
CA ALA A 36 22.08 0.53 -5.91
C ALA A 36 21.11 -0.09 -6.92
N LYS A 37 21.03 -1.43 -6.96
CA LYS A 37 20.12 -2.16 -7.86
C LYS A 37 18.66 -1.77 -7.61
N HIS A 38 18.28 -1.60 -6.36
CA HIS A 38 16.92 -1.28 -5.96
C HIS A 38 16.67 0.23 -5.76
N GLN A 39 17.69 1.07 -5.97
CA GLN A 39 17.64 2.53 -5.79
C GLN A 39 17.05 2.94 -4.42
N LEU A 40 17.34 2.14 -3.40
CA LEU A 40 16.69 2.26 -2.08
C LEU A 40 17.00 3.60 -1.44
N ASP A 41 18.23 4.10 -1.53
CA ASP A 41 18.62 5.40 -0.95
C ASP A 41 17.82 6.56 -1.57
N LYS A 42 17.59 6.51 -2.88
CA LYS A 42 16.79 7.51 -3.58
C LYS A 42 15.32 7.41 -3.18
N LEU A 43 14.78 6.19 -3.12
CA LEU A 43 13.40 5.94 -2.69
C LEU A 43 13.18 6.47 -1.26
N PHE A 44 14.02 6.06 -0.30
CA PHE A 44 13.93 6.52 1.09
C PHE A 44 14.13 8.03 1.20
N GLY A 45 15.06 8.61 0.44
CA GLY A 45 15.25 10.07 0.40
C GLY A 45 13.98 10.81 -0.01
N VAL A 46 13.30 10.35 -1.06
CA VAL A 46 12.05 10.96 -1.56
C VAL A 46 10.92 10.77 -0.53
N ILE A 47 10.81 9.59 0.10
CA ILE A 47 9.79 9.34 1.13
C ILE A 47 10.01 10.23 2.36
N LEU A 48 11.24 10.30 2.88
CA LEU A 48 11.58 11.14 4.03
C LEU A 48 11.35 12.62 3.74
N GLN A 49 11.68 13.06 2.53
CA GLN A 49 11.38 14.42 2.09
C GLN A 49 9.86 14.67 2.07
N GLY A 50 9.08 13.75 1.52
CA GLY A 50 7.62 13.82 1.50
C GLY A 50 7.02 13.89 2.92
N LEU A 51 7.51 13.07 3.86
CA LEU A 51 7.06 13.10 5.25
C LEU A 51 7.27 14.46 5.91
N VAL A 52 8.42 15.10 5.69
CA VAL A 52 8.74 16.42 6.27
C VAL A 52 7.93 17.53 5.59
N GLN A 53 7.71 17.43 4.28
CA GLN A 53 7.01 18.46 3.51
C GLN A 53 5.49 18.43 3.70
N GLU A 54 4.90 17.22 3.66
CA GLU A 54 3.45 17.04 3.69
C GLU A 54 2.92 16.86 5.11
N MET A 55 3.74 16.34 6.04
CA MET A 55 3.31 15.96 7.38
C MET A 55 1.97 15.21 7.36
N PRO A 56 1.89 14.05 6.68
CA PRO A 56 0.66 13.31 6.47
C PRO A 56 -0.02 12.91 7.78
N LEU A 57 -1.35 12.79 7.76
CA LEU A 57 -2.15 12.40 8.93
C LEU A 57 -1.82 10.99 9.42
N ASP A 58 -1.47 10.08 8.51
CA ASP A 58 -0.96 8.75 8.80
C ASP A 58 0.42 8.56 8.12
N PRO A 59 1.51 8.89 8.82
CA PRO A 59 2.87 8.75 8.30
C PRO A 59 3.24 7.32 7.92
N VAL A 60 2.71 6.31 8.63
CA VAL A 60 3.05 4.91 8.36
C VAL A 60 2.37 4.47 7.07
N GLN A 61 1.08 4.78 6.91
CA GLN A 61 0.36 4.49 5.69
C GLN A 61 0.96 5.25 4.49
N PHE A 62 1.39 6.50 4.68
CA PHE A 62 2.12 7.25 3.64
C PHE A 62 3.39 6.53 3.17
N ILE A 63 4.19 5.97 4.09
CA ILE A 63 5.39 5.21 3.71
C ILE A 63 5.00 3.95 2.93
N ILE A 64 4.01 3.20 3.41
CA ILE A 64 3.52 1.98 2.75
C ILE A 64 3.08 2.30 1.31
N ASP A 65 2.28 3.35 1.15
CA ASP A 65 1.75 3.76 -0.15
C ASP A 65 2.83 4.33 -1.05
N SER A 66 3.81 5.04 -0.48
CA SER A 66 4.94 5.57 -1.24
C SER A 66 5.81 4.47 -1.82
N VAL A 67 6.01 3.39 -1.06
CA VAL A 67 6.76 2.21 -1.54
C VAL A 67 5.97 1.46 -2.61
N GLN A 68 4.66 1.32 -2.44
CA GLN A 68 3.84 0.51 -3.32
C GLN A 68 3.41 1.22 -4.60
N TYR A 69 3.10 2.51 -4.53
CA TYR A 69 2.47 3.29 -5.60
C TYR A 69 3.24 4.56 -5.98
N GLY A 70 4.22 4.98 -5.18
CA GLY A 70 4.94 6.24 -5.36
C GLY A 70 4.42 7.36 -4.47
N VAL A 71 5.29 8.32 -4.15
CA VAL A 71 4.98 9.43 -3.23
C VAL A 71 3.83 10.30 -3.73
N ASP A 72 3.70 10.47 -5.04
CA ASP A 72 2.59 11.19 -5.67
C ASP A 72 1.22 10.54 -5.38
N GLN A 73 1.19 9.21 -5.29
CA GLN A 73 -0.02 8.44 -4.98
C GLN A 73 -0.28 8.27 -3.48
N ALA A 74 0.74 8.56 -2.66
CA ALA A 74 0.70 8.44 -1.20
C ALA A 74 0.22 9.71 -0.51
N SER A 75 0.26 10.86 -1.18
CA SER A 75 -0.18 12.15 -0.62
C SER A 75 -1.60 12.04 -0.07
N GLN A 76 -1.78 12.51 1.17
CA GLN A 76 -3.02 12.33 1.92
C GLN A 76 -3.86 13.58 1.89
N ASP A 77 -5.15 13.40 1.66
CA ASP A 77 -6.14 14.46 1.78
C ASP A 77 -6.15 15.02 3.22
N PRO A 78 -6.04 16.34 3.42
CA PRO A 78 -5.81 16.93 4.74
C PRO A 78 -7.01 16.81 5.69
N GLU A 79 -8.21 16.55 5.17
CA GLU A 79 -9.42 16.38 5.99
C GLU A 79 -9.65 14.91 6.31
N THR A 80 -9.53 14.04 5.31
CA THR A 80 -9.92 12.62 5.45
C THR A 80 -8.73 11.71 5.79
N GLY A 81 -7.52 12.09 5.38
CA GLY A 81 -6.32 11.25 5.42
C GLY A 81 -6.29 10.18 4.33
N LEU A 82 -7.20 10.22 3.35
CA LEU A 82 -7.21 9.29 2.24
C LEU A 82 -6.02 9.57 1.31
N PRO A 83 -5.20 8.55 0.96
CA PRO A 83 -4.18 8.70 -0.06
C PRO A 83 -4.82 8.85 -1.45
N VAL A 84 -4.14 9.55 -2.36
CA VAL A 84 -4.63 9.86 -3.72
C VAL A 84 -5.19 8.62 -4.43
N HIS A 85 -4.44 7.52 -4.47
CA HIS A 85 -4.89 6.31 -5.19
C HIS A 85 -6.21 5.76 -4.64
N ARG A 86 -6.42 5.75 -3.32
CA ARG A 86 -7.70 5.28 -2.73
C ARG A 86 -8.84 6.25 -3.02
N LYS A 87 -8.57 7.56 -2.98
CA LYS A 87 -9.55 8.60 -3.33
C LYS A 87 -10.03 8.42 -4.77
N GLU A 88 -9.13 8.18 -5.72
CA GLU A 88 -9.48 7.96 -7.12
C GLU A 88 -10.41 6.75 -7.32
N ARG A 89 -10.10 5.62 -6.66
CA ARG A 89 -10.93 4.40 -6.71
C ARG A 89 -12.30 4.60 -6.09
N LEU A 90 -12.39 5.34 -4.99
CA LEU A 90 -13.66 5.72 -4.38
C LEU A 90 -14.48 6.64 -5.30
N MET A 91 -13.84 7.57 -6.00
CA MET A 91 -14.51 8.44 -6.97
C MET A 91 -15.03 7.68 -8.19
N GLU A 92 -14.30 6.68 -8.66
CA GLU A 92 -14.77 5.74 -9.70
C GLU A 92 -16.03 5.01 -9.24
N LEU A 93 -16.00 4.43 -8.03
CA LEU A 93 -17.15 3.76 -7.42
C LEU A 93 -18.35 4.70 -7.27
N PHE A 94 -18.15 5.93 -6.80
CA PHE A 94 -19.23 6.91 -6.65
C PHE A 94 -19.95 7.15 -7.99
N ARG A 95 -19.19 7.34 -9.09
CA ARG A 95 -19.76 7.55 -10.43
C ARG A 95 -20.55 6.34 -10.93
N ILE A 96 -20.14 5.13 -10.55
CA ILE A 96 -20.87 3.89 -10.90
C ILE A 96 -22.21 3.81 -10.17
N ILE A 97 -22.26 4.26 -8.91
CA ILE A 97 -23.49 4.27 -8.10
C ILE A 97 -24.41 5.42 -8.56
N ASP A 98 -23.88 6.62 -8.82
CA ASP A 98 -24.62 7.78 -9.35
C ASP A 98 -24.86 7.69 -10.86
N LYS A 99 -25.63 6.67 -11.28
CA LYS A 99 -25.93 6.38 -12.69
C LYS A 99 -26.58 7.55 -13.44
N GLN A 100 -27.21 8.47 -12.71
CA GLN A 100 -27.91 9.62 -13.27
C GLN A 100 -27.05 10.89 -13.29
N GLY A 101 -25.83 10.87 -12.75
CA GLY A 101 -24.92 12.01 -12.71
C GLY A 101 -25.47 13.18 -11.89
N THR A 102 -26.23 12.89 -10.84
CA THR A 102 -26.87 13.91 -10.00
C THR A 102 -25.89 14.58 -9.03
N GLY A 103 -24.70 14.00 -8.86
CA GLY A 103 -23.72 14.39 -7.85
C GLY A 103 -24.08 13.90 -6.44
N ARG A 104 -25.15 13.10 -6.29
CA ARG A 104 -25.60 12.54 -5.02
C ARG A 104 -26.06 11.09 -5.17
N ILE A 105 -25.89 10.30 -4.11
CA ILE A 105 -26.40 8.92 -4.04
C ILE A 105 -27.33 8.75 -2.85
N SER A 106 -28.35 7.92 -2.97
CA SER A 106 -29.22 7.64 -1.82
C SER A 106 -28.49 6.79 -0.78
N PHE A 107 -28.65 7.11 0.50
CA PHE A 107 -28.05 6.36 1.60
C PHE A 107 -28.42 4.86 1.54
N ARG A 108 -29.66 4.55 1.18
CA ARG A 108 -30.14 3.17 0.98
C ARG A 108 -29.39 2.44 -0.14
N ALA A 109 -29.12 3.11 -1.26
CA ALA A 109 -28.37 2.50 -2.36
C ALA A 109 -26.94 2.18 -1.93
N LEU A 110 -26.30 3.07 -1.16
CA LEU A 110 -24.96 2.84 -0.62
C LEU A 110 -24.94 1.63 0.34
N GLN A 111 -25.88 1.55 1.29
CA GLN A 111 -26.00 0.41 2.20
C GLN A 111 -26.20 -0.90 1.43
N MET A 112 -27.05 -0.91 0.40
CA MET A 112 -27.25 -2.09 -0.43
C MET A 112 -25.97 -2.52 -1.15
N TYR A 113 -25.21 -1.56 -1.70
CA TYR A 113 -23.93 -1.86 -2.34
C TYR A 113 -22.91 -2.41 -1.35
N ALA A 114 -22.75 -1.76 -0.19
CA ALA A 114 -21.82 -2.21 0.84
C ALA A 114 -22.17 -3.60 1.39
N ASN A 115 -23.46 -3.88 1.65
CA ASN A 115 -23.88 -5.19 2.13
C ASN A 115 -23.77 -6.29 1.07
N ARG A 116 -24.01 -5.96 -0.21
CA ARG A 116 -23.96 -6.94 -1.29
C ARG A 116 -22.53 -7.26 -1.74
N TYR A 117 -21.62 -6.29 -1.63
CA TYR A 117 -20.32 -6.36 -2.28
C TYR A 117 -19.13 -5.97 -1.38
N GLY A 118 -19.34 -5.49 -0.15
CA GLY A 118 -18.27 -5.14 0.79
C GLY A 118 -18.19 -6.04 2.02
N GLY A 119 -19.23 -6.87 2.25
CA GLY A 119 -19.38 -7.65 3.48
C GLY A 119 -18.37 -8.79 3.66
N GLN A 120 -17.69 -9.24 2.59
CA GLN A 120 -16.63 -10.25 2.71
C GLN A 120 -15.33 -9.66 3.27
N THR A 121 -15.05 -8.39 2.95
CA THR A 121 -13.82 -7.71 3.38
C THR A 121 -13.98 -7.01 4.72
N LEU A 122 -15.12 -6.34 4.95
CA LEU A 122 -15.34 -5.49 6.13
C LEU A 122 -16.18 -6.16 7.23
N GLY A 123 -16.82 -7.29 6.95
CA GLY A 123 -17.75 -7.90 7.90
C GLY A 123 -19.05 -7.08 8.08
N ALA A 124 -20.15 -7.76 8.35
CA ALA A 124 -21.47 -7.11 8.46
C ALA A 124 -21.58 -6.18 9.68
N GLU A 125 -20.92 -6.51 10.79
CA GLU A 125 -20.95 -5.72 12.03
C GLU A 125 -20.18 -4.41 11.91
N GLU A 126 -19.00 -4.42 11.28
CA GLU A 126 -18.20 -3.21 11.05
C GLU A 126 -18.92 -2.26 10.10
N LEU A 127 -19.44 -2.78 8.98
CA LEU A 127 -20.27 -1.99 8.07
C LEU A 127 -21.47 -1.37 8.79
N THR A 128 -22.17 -2.15 9.61
CA THR A 128 -23.33 -1.66 10.38
C THR A 128 -22.92 -0.55 11.34
N SER A 129 -21.79 -0.69 12.05
CA SER A 129 -21.26 0.34 12.96
C SER A 129 -20.89 1.62 12.22
N ILE A 130 -20.27 1.50 11.03
CA ILE A 130 -19.85 2.68 10.26
C ILE A 130 -21.09 3.42 9.71
N PHE A 131 -22.13 2.68 9.31
CA PHE A 131 -23.40 3.28 8.88
C PHE A 131 -24.24 3.84 10.03
N SER A 132 -24.21 3.26 11.22
CA SER A 132 -24.98 3.77 12.37
C SER A 132 -24.53 5.16 12.82
N ASP A 133 -23.24 5.43 12.67
CA ASP A 133 -22.64 6.71 13.07
C ASP A 133 -22.78 7.79 11.99
N PHE A 134 -23.15 7.40 10.77
CA PHE A 134 -23.34 8.31 9.66
C PHE A 134 -24.77 8.84 9.63
N LYS A 135 -24.91 10.15 9.85
CA LYS A 135 -26.19 10.85 9.76
C LYS A 135 -26.25 11.61 8.44
N PRO A 136 -26.92 11.08 7.40
CA PRO A 136 -27.12 11.85 6.17
C PRO A 136 -27.97 13.08 6.47
N GLY A 137 -27.89 14.08 5.58
CA GLY A 137 -28.76 15.25 5.63
C GLY A 137 -30.25 14.89 5.56
N SER A 138 -31.11 15.89 5.72
CA SER A 138 -32.57 15.72 5.77
C SER A 138 -33.18 15.08 4.51
N ASP A 139 -32.46 15.06 3.39
CA ASP A 139 -32.87 14.45 2.13
C ASP A 139 -32.45 12.97 1.98
N ASN A 140 -31.70 12.42 2.95
CA ASN A 140 -31.10 11.07 2.90
C ASN A 140 -30.21 10.84 1.67
N LEU A 141 -29.69 11.91 1.09
CA LEU A 141 -28.73 11.86 -0.02
C LEU A 141 -27.33 12.11 0.51
N ILE A 142 -26.36 11.48 -0.14
CA ILE A 142 -24.94 11.58 0.17
C ILE A 142 -24.25 12.23 -1.02
N ASN A 143 -23.55 13.33 -0.80
CA ASN A 143 -22.69 13.94 -1.82
C ASN A 143 -21.30 13.28 -1.88
N GLN A 144 -20.41 13.77 -2.76
CA GLN A 144 -19.09 13.17 -2.95
C GLN A 144 -18.21 13.32 -1.71
N GLU A 145 -18.23 14.48 -1.07
CA GLU A 145 -17.44 14.78 0.12
C GLU A 145 -17.84 13.88 1.29
N GLU A 146 -19.15 13.77 1.55
CA GLU A 146 -19.72 12.90 2.59
C GLU A 146 -19.39 11.42 2.33
N PHE A 147 -19.41 11.00 1.07
CA PHE A 147 -19.03 9.66 0.66
C PHE A 147 -17.55 9.38 0.96
N LEU A 148 -16.64 10.30 0.61
CA LEU A 148 -15.21 10.15 0.89
C LEU A 148 -14.94 10.11 2.40
N VAL A 149 -15.59 10.98 3.18
CA VAL A 149 -15.48 10.96 4.65
C VAL A 149 -15.93 9.61 5.21
N PHE A 150 -17.06 9.08 4.73
CA PHE A 150 -17.55 7.77 5.14
C PHE A 150 -16.53 6.66 4.87
N PHE A 151 -16.04 6.57 3.62
CA PHE A 151 -15.07 5.54 3.24
C PHE A 151 -13.68 5.75 3.82
N SER A 152 -13.30 6.97 4.23
CA SER A 152 -12.03 7.20 4.92
C SER A 152 -11.90 6.42 6.22
N ARG A 153 -13.02 6.20 6.93
CA ARG A 153 -13.05 5.44 8.19
C ARG A 153 -12.80 3.95 7.93
N VAL A 154 -13.49 3.42 6.93
CA VAL A 154 -13.33 2.06 6.41
C VAL A 154 -11.90 1.83 5.95
N SER A 155 -11.36 2.78 5.19
CA SER A 155 -10.04 2.71 4.59
C SER A 155 -8.94 2.51 5.64
N LYS A 156 -9.07 3.15 6.81
CA LYS A 156 -8.08 3.09 7.89
C LYS A 156 -8.00 1.73 8.59
N THR A 157 -9.02 0.88 8.46
CA THR A 157 -9.05 -0.44 9.14
C THR A 157 -8.54 -1.57 8.26
N ILE A 158 -8.24 -1.30 6.99
CA ILE A 158 -7.88 -2.33 6.00
C ILE A 158 -6.58 -2.04 5.24
N THR A 159 -5.91 -3.12 4.83
CA THR A 159 -4.71 -3.06 3.98
C THR A 159 -5.04 -2.63 2.55
N ASN A 160 -4.02 -2.22 1.78
CA ASN A 160 -4.16 -1.89 0.36
C ASN A 160 -4.78 -3.04 -0.47
N SER A 161 -4.37 -4.28 -0.19
CA SER A 161 -4.91 -5.46 -0.87
C SER A 161 -6.40 -5.68 -0.57
N GLN A 162 -6.79 -5.54 0.70
CA GLN A 162 -8.19 -5.63 1.11
C GLN A 162 -9.03 -4.50 0.52
N PHE A 163 -8.51 -3.27 0.49
CA PHE A 163 -9.18 -2.13 -0.14
C PHE A 163 -9.45 -2.40 -1.63
N GLU A 164 -8.45 -2.85 -2.38
CA GLU A 164 -8.63 -3.16 -3.81
C GLU A 164 -9.62 -4.33 -4.03
N ALA A 165 -9.59 -5.35 -3.17
CA ALA A 165 -10.56 -6.44 -3.22
C ALA A 165 -11.99 -5.93 -3.01
N MET A 166 -12.20 -5.10 -1.99
CA MET A 166 -13.48 -4.46 -1.71
C MET A 166 -13.97 -3.61 -2.89
N ILE A 167 -13.12 -2.73 -3.44
CA ILE A 167 -13.50 -1.90 -4.60
C ILE A 167 -13.88 -2.77 -5.79
N LYS A 168 -13.09 -3.81 -6.07
CA LYS A 168 -13.36 -4.75 -7.17
C LYS A 168 -14.69 -5.47 -6.99
N GLU A 169 -14.99 -5.94 -5.78
CA GLU A 169 -16.28 -6.56 -5.47
C GLU A 169 -17.43 -5.58 -5.69
N MET A 170 -17.29 -4.32 -5.25
CA MET A 170 -18.34 -3.29 -5.37
C MET A 170 -18.60 -2.82 -6.81
N ILE A 171 -17.63 -2.99 -7.71
CA ILE A 171 -17.74 -2.60 -9.13
C ILE A 171 -18.23 -3.77 -10.01
N SER A 172 -18.07 -5.02 -9.57
CA SER A 172 -18.40 -6.24 -10.35
C SER A 172 -19.90 -6.55 -10.39
#